data_AF-A0A5E4KTZ3-F1
#
_entry.id   AF-A0A5E4KTZ3-F1
#
_cell.length_a   1.000
_cell.length_b   1.000
_cell.length_c   1.000
_cell.angle_alpha   90.00
_cell.angle_beta   90.00
_cell.angle_gamma   90.00
#
_symmetry.space_group_name_H-M   'P 1'
#
loop_
_entity.id
_entity.type
_entity.pdbx_description
1 polymer ?
#
loop_
_entity_poly.entity_id
_entity_poly.type
_entity_poly.pdbx_seq_one_letter_code
_entity_poly.pdbx_strand_id
1 'polypeptide(L)'
;MRSFTNSEDAVSTTLAYVLFSAIFLVLYVIILLNANDLLVKGPSNIVVNDQYRDIGNMISSTVTDMYMVAPENGYIETEYKIPAEIGREPYIINADMASTDEIIDVNSTSSEKSVSVTINGIASSMPITGTAYSSNSTTHMISYHSKD
;
A
#
# COMPACT_ATOMS: atom_id res chain seq x y z
N MET A 1 -34.39 -43.15 48.06
CA MET A 1 -33.25 -42.28 47.68
C MET A 1 -32.78 -42.75 46.30
N ARG A 2 -33.15 -42.05 45.22
CA ARG A 2 -32.77 -42.45 43.85
C ARG A 2 -31.30 -42.04 43.65
N SER A 3 -30.44 -43.00 43.33
CA SER A 3 -29.04 -42.74 43.04
C SER A 3 -28.93 -42.08 41.67
N PHE A 4 -28.47 -40.83 41.63
CA PHE A 4 -28.25 -40.05 40.40
C PHE A 4 -26.94 -40.43 39.67
N THR A 5 -26.22 -41.46 40.12
CA THR A 5 -24.88 -41.79 39.61
C THR A 5 -24.85 -42.89 38.54
N ASN A 6 -25.99 -43.47 38.16
CA ASN A 6 -26.05 -44.62 37.24
C ASN A 6 -26.77 -44.29 35.92
N SER A 7 -26.42 -43.16 35.29
CA SER A 7 -26.93 -42.83 33.94
C SER A 7 -25.75 -42.61 33.00
N GLU A 8 -25.18 -43.70 32.47
CA GLU A 8 -24.03 -43.69 31.55
C GLU A 8 -24.30 -42.83 30.29
N ASP A 9 -25.55 -42.80 29.82
CA ASP A 9 -25.97 -41.99 28.65
C ASP A 9 -25.82 -40.47 28.88
N ALA A 10 -26.08 -40.01 30.11
CA ALA A 10 -25.95 -38.59 30.46
C ALA A 10 -24.48 -38.18 30.64
N VAL A 11 -23.64 -39.10 31.14
CA VAL A 11 -22.19 -38.88 31.28
C VAL A 11 -21.51 -38.85 29.91
N SER A 12 -21.91 -39.75 29.00
CA SER A 12 -21.39 -39.82 27.63
C SER A 12 -21.67 -38.52 26.84
N THR A 13 -22.90 -38.01 26.94
CA THR A 13 -23.30 -36.75 26.26
C THR A 13 -22.56 -35.54 26.83
N THR A 14 -22.40 -35.49 28.17
CA THR A 14 -21.69 -34.40 28.83
C THR A 14 -20.20 -34.40 28.48
N LEU A 15 -19.57 -35.58 28.45
CA LEU A 15 -18.17 -35.74 28.05
C LEU A 15 -17.94 -35.29 26.59
N ALA A 16 -18.84 -35.67 25.68
CA ALA A 16 -18.78 -35.24 24.29
C ALA A 16 -18.85 -33.71 24.16
N TYR A 17 -19.71 -33.05 24.96
CA TYR A 17 -19.84 -31.59 24.96
C TYR A 17 -18.57 -30.88 25.48
N VAL A 18 -17.94 -31.43 26.53
CA VAL A 18 -16.67 -30.91 27.06
C VAL A 18 -15.55 -31.05 26.04
N LEU A 19 -15.44 -32.20 25.37
CA LEU A 19 -14.44 -32.44 24.33
C LEU A 19 -14.65 -31.51 23.13
N PHE A 20 -15.90 -31.36 22.68
CA PHE A 20 -16.24 -30.42 21.61
C PHE A 20 -15.85 -28.99 21.98
N SER A 21 -16.23 -28.54 23.17
CA SER A 21 -15.90 -27.20 23.66
C SER A 21 -14.38 -26.97 23.74
N ALA A 22 -13.61 -27.97 24.17
CA ALA A 22 -12.15 -27.89 24.21
C ALA A 22 -11.53 -27.73 22.81
N ILE A 23 -12.01 -28.49 21.82
CA ILE A 23 -11.56 -28.35 20.42
C ILE A 23 -11.88 -26.95 19.88
N PHE A 24 -13.08 -26.44 20.15
CA PHE A 24 -13.48 -25.08 19.75
C PHE A 24 -12.62 -24.00 20.39
N LEU A 25 -12.26 -24.14 21.67
CA LEU A 25 -11.37 -23.21 22.34
C LEU A 25 -9.98 -23.19 21.70
N VAL A 26 -9.43 -24.36 21.34
CA VAL A 26 -8.14 -24.43 20.64
C VAL A 26 -8.21 -23.76 19.27
N LEU A 27 -9.24 -24.06 18.48
CA LEU A 27 -9.45 -23.42 17.18
C LEU A 27 -9.66 -21.90 17.30
N TYR A 28 -10.40 -21.47 18.32
CA TYR A 28 -10.62 -20.05 18.61
C TYR A 28 -9.30 -19.32 18.90
N VAL A 29 -8.43 -19.91 19.73
CA VAL A 29 -7.12 -19.32 20.02
C VAL A 29 -6.28 -19.22 18.75
N ILE A 30 -6.25 -20.25 17.90
CA ILE A 30 -5.53 -20.22 16.63
C ILE A 30 -6.05 -19.11 15.73
N ILE A 31 -7.38 -18.98 15.59
CA ILE A 31 -7.99 -17.91 14.79
C ILE A 31 -7.64 -16.55 15.38
N LEU A 32 -7.76 -16.35 16.69
CA LEU A 32 -7.48 -15.08 17.35
C LEU A 32 -6.03 -14.63 17.11
N LEU A 33 -5.08 -15.56 17.17
CA LEU A 33 -3.67 -15.28 16.93
C LEU A 33 -3.38 -14.87 15.47
N ASN A 34 -4.15 -15.38 14.51
CA ASN A 34 -3.94 -15.12 13.07
C ASN A 34 -4.92 -14.09 12.47
N ALA A 35 -5.97 -13.71 13.21
CA ALA A 35 -7.05 -12.88 12.69
C ALA A 35 -6.54 -11.52 12.20
N ASN A 36 -5.62 -10.89 12.93
CA ASN A 36 -5.08 -9.60 12.53
C ASN A 36 -4.27 -9.69 11.22
N ASP A 37 -3.47 -10.74 11.06
CA ASP A 37 -2.64 -10.89 9.87
C ASP A 37 -3.50 -11.21 8.63
N LEU A 38 -4.49 -12.09 8.78
CA LEU A 38 -5.39 -12.49 7.70
C LEU A 38 -6.42 -11.42 7.32
N LEU A 39 -7.00 -10.73 8.31
CA LEU A 39 -8.14 -9.83 8.08
C LEU A 39 -7.72 -8.37 7.93
N VAL A 40 -6.56 -7.97 8.47
CA VAL A 40 -6.11 -6.57 8.46
C VAL A 40 -4.85 -6.40 7.63
N LYS A 41 -3.75 -7.05 8.00
CA LYS A 41 -2.45 -6.79 7.35
C LYS A 41 -2.41 -7.25 5.89
N GLY A 42 -2.89 -8.45 5.60
CA GLY A 42 -2.89 -9.00 4.24
C GLY A 42 -3.61 -8.10 3.22
N PRO A 43 -4.91 -7.82 3.41
CA PRO A 43 -5.66 -6.94 2.52
C PRO A 43 -5.09 -5.52 2.48
N SER A 44 -4.65 -4.97 3.62
CA SER A 44 -4.06 -3.63 3.68
C SER A 44 -2.81 -3.51 2.82
N ASN A 45 -1.90 -4.50 2.87
CA ASN A 45 -0.67 -4.48 2.08
C ASN A 45 -0.95 -4.48 0.58
N ILE A 46 -1.95 -5.24 0.11
CA ILE A 46 -2.33 -5.29 -1.30
C ILE A 46 -2.85 -3.90 -1.74
N VAL A 47 -3.77 -3.33 -0.96
CA VAL A 47 -4.36 -2.02 -1.27
C VAL A 47 -3.32 -0.92 -1.26
N VAL A 48 -2.40 -0.92 -0.28
CA VAL A 48 -1.30 0.07 -0.21
C VAL A 48 -0.41 -0.04 -1.44
N ASN A 49 -0.02 -1.25 -1.82
CA ASN A 49 0.83 -1.47 -2.99
C ASN A 49 0.16 -1.01 -4.29
N ASP A 50 -1.13 -1.29 -4.46
CA ASP A 50 -1.89 -0.81 -5.62
C ASP A 50 -2.01 0.72 -5.63
N GLN A 51 -2.31 1.36 -4.49
CA GLN A 51 -2.39 2.83 -4.41
C GLN A 51 -1.03 3.50 -4.66
N TYR A 52 0.08 2.92 -4.20
CA TYR A 52 1.42 3.43 -4.52
C TYR A 52 1.71 3.33 -6.03
N ARG A 53 1.34 2.21 -6.66
CA ARG A 53 1.46 2.05 -8.11
C ARG A 53 0.61 3.08 -8.86
N ASP A 54 -0.62 3.34 -8.41
CA ASP A 54 -1.50 4.32 -9.03
C ASP A 54 -0.91 5.74 -8.96
N ILE A 55 -0.26 6.12 -7.85
CA ILE A 55 0.47 7.39 -7.75
C ILE A 55 1.63 7.44 -8.74
N GLY A 56 2.47 6.42 -8.79
CA GLY A 56 3.60 6.37 -9.73
C GLY A 56 3.13 6.46 -11.18
N ASN A 57 2.06 5.75 -11.54
CA ASN A 57 1.44 5.81 -12.86
C ASN A 57 0.84 7.18 -13.18
N MET A 58 0.16 7.82 -12.22
CA MET A 58 -0.37 9.17 -12.40
C MET A 58 0.74 10.18 -12.69
N ILE A 59 1.84 10.11 -11.94
CA ILE A 59 3.01 10.99 -12.16
C ILE A 59 3.63 10.70 -13.52
N SER A 60 3.80 9.42 -13.88
CA SER A 60 4.31 9.01 -15.20
C SER A 60 3.45 9.56 -16.36
N SER A 61 2.13 9.46 -16.26
CA SER A 61 1.21 10.03 -17.25
C SER A 61 1.32 11.54 -17.30
N THR A 62 1.41 12.20 -16.13
CA THR A 62 1.52 13.67 -16.06
C THR A 62 2.81 14.17 -16.72
N VAL A 63 3.94 13.50 -16.47
CA VAL A 63 5.22 13.80 -17.13
C VAL A 63 5.14 13.58 -18.63
N THR A 64 4.48 12.50 -19.06
CA THR A 64 4.23 12.21 -20.48
C THR A 64 3.40 13.31 -21.14
N ASP A 65 2.33 13.75 -20.48
CA ASP A 65 1.46 14.83 -20.99
C ASP A 65 2.23 16.15 -21.09
N MET A 66 3.04 16.48 -20.09
CA MET A 66 3.91 17.67 -20.13
C MET A 66 4.92 17.59 -21.27
N TYR A 67 5.51 16.43 -21.54
CA TYR A 67 6.43 16.22 -22.66
C TYR A 67 5.74 16.48 -24.01
N MET A 68 4.48 16.08 -24.17
CA MET A 68 3.73 16.30 -25.41
C MET A 68 3.43 17.78 -25.70
N VAL A 69 3.37 18.62 -24.67
CA VAL A 69 3.06 20.07 -24.79
C VAL A 69 4.24 20.97 -24.44
N ALA A 70 5.41 20.39 -24.19
CA ALA A 70 6.62 21.11 -23.80
C ALA A 70 7.01 22.16 -24.85
N PRO A 71 7.11 23.45 -24.49
CA PRO A 71 7.55 24.48 -25.43
C PRO A 71 9.04 24.38 -25.72
N GLU A 72 9.47 24.76 -26.93
CA GLU A 72 10.90 24.89 -27.25
C GLU A 72 11.58 25.93 -26.35
N ASN A 73 10.87 27.00 -25.99
CA ASN A 73 11.31 28.03 -25.06
C ASN A 73 10.16 28.39 -24.12
N GLY A 74 10.26 28.04 -22.84
CA GLY A 74 9.24 28.37 -21.85
C GLY A 74 9.26 27.51 -20.60
N TYR A 75 8.19 27.64 -19.82
CA TYR A 75 7.96 26.87 -18.61
C TYR A 75 6.55 26.28 -18.60
N ILE A 76 6.40 25.11 -17.99
CA ILE A 76 5.10 24.49 -17.68
C ILE A 76 5.10 24.15 -16.19
N GLU A 77 3.97 24.38 -15.53
CA GLU A 77 3.73 23.89 -14.18
C GLU A 77 2.43 23.11 -14.17
N THR A 78 2.47 21.91 -13.60
CA THR A 78 1.29 21.07 -13.41
C THR A 78 1.14 20.71 -11.95
N GLU A 79 -0.01 21.06 -11.38
CA GLU A 79 -0.40 20.66 -10.04
C GLU A 79 -0.98 19.24 -10.07
N TYR A 80 -0.59 18.41 -9.11
CA TYR A 80 -1.18 17.10 -8.87
C TYR A 80 -1.51 16.92 -7.40
N LYS A 81 -2.53 16.11 -7.11
CA LYS A 81 -3.01 15.86 -5.75
C LYS A 81 -2.80 14.40 -5.37
N ILE A 82 -2.27 14.20 -4.18
CA ILE A 82 -2.07 12.87 -3.59
C ILE A 82 -2.66 12.86 -2.17
N PRO A 83 -3.13 11.71 -1.68
CA PRO A 83 -3.60 11.60 -0.31
C PRO A 83 -2.44 11.80 0.69
N ALA A 84 -2.72 12.41 1.84
CA ALA A 84 -1.69 12.64 2.86
C ALA A 84 -1.12 11.33 3.43
N GLU A 85 -1.94 10.27 3.47
CA GLU A 85 -1.59 8.95 3.97
C GLU A 85 -2.24 7.85 3.12
N ILE A 86 -1.55 6.72 3.00
CA ILE A 86 -2.05 5.49 2.37
C ILE A 86 -1.81 4.35 3.36
N GLY A 87 -2.85 3.54 3.61
CA GLY A 87 -2.73 2.48 4.62
C GLY A 87 -2.46 2.99 6.03
N ARG A 88 -2.80 4.26 6.33
CA ARG A 88 -2.51 4.96 7.59
C ARG A 88 -1.03 5.26 7.82
N GLU A 89 -0.26 5.32 6.74
CA GLU A 89 1.16 5.61 6.75
C GLU A 89 1.44 6.79 5.80
N PRO A 90 2.27 7.77 6.21
CA PRO A 90 2.83 8.73 5.27
C PRO A 90 3.88 8.07 4.38
N TYR A 91 4.14 8.69 3.23
CA TYR A 91 5.03 8.16 2.21
C TYR A 91 5.79 9.28 1.52
N ILE A 92 6.87 8.89 0.86
CA ILE A 92 7.77 9.75 0.11
C ILE A 92 7.76 9.27 -1.33
N ILE A 93 7.64 10.21 -2.24
CA ILE A 93 7.81 9.98 -3.67
C ILE A 93 9.18 10.51 -4.04
N ASN A 94 10.02 9.68 -4.63
CA ASN A 94 11.30 10.08 -5.19
C ASN A 94 11.28 9.84 -6.69
N ALA A 95 11.60 10.85 -7.47
CA ALA A 95 11.88 10.73 -8.88
C ALA A 95 13.41 10.76 -9.06
N ASP A 96 13.97 9.68 -9.58
CA ASP A 96 15.40 9.58 -9.86
C ASP A 96 15.65 8.92 -11.23
N MET A 97 16.75 9.32 -11.86
CA MET A 97 17.23 8.73 -13.09
C MET A 97 18.06 7.48 -12.78
N ALA A 98 17.49 6.31 -13.00
CA ALA A 98 18.22 5.05 -12.95
C ALA A 98 18.80 4.71 -14.33
N SER A 99 19.97 5.27 -14.64
CA SER A 99 20.77 5.02 -15.86
C SER A 99 20.11 5.45 -17.18
N THR A 100 19.20 4.65 -17.74
CA THR A 100 18.47 4.91 -18.99
C THR A 100 16.96 5.02 -18.81
N ASP A 101 16.45 4.47 -17.71
CA ASP A 101 15.03 4.50 -17.36
C ASP A 101 14.86 5.37 -16.12
N GLU A 102 13.79 6.15 -16.10
CA GLU A 102 13.45 6.98 -14.97
C GLU A 102 12.50 6.23 -14.07
N ILE A 103 12.75 6.29 -12.76
CA ILE A 103 11.99 5.54 -11.77
C ILE A 103 11.33 6.52 -10.82
N ILE A 104 10.03 6.33 -10.64
CA ILE A 104 9.25 6.95 -9.58
C ILE A 104 9.10 5.93 -8.46
N ASP A 105 9.82 6.16 -7.36
CA ASP A 105 9.79 5.35 -6.15
C ASP A 105 8.83 5.94 -5.13
N VAL A 106 7.80 5.18 -4.77
CA VAL A 106 6.84 5.52 -3.72
C VAL A 106 7.09 4.64 -2.51
N ASN A 107 7.62 5.24 -1.44
CA ASN A 107 8.14 4.54 -0.27
C ASN A 107 7.41 4.98 1.00
N SER A 108 6.96 4.03 1.82
CA SER A 108 6.46 4.36 3.16
C SER A 108 7.58 4.97 4.01
N THR A 109 7.26 5.95 4.86
CA THR A 109 8.19 6.47 5.86
C THR A 109 8.25 5.62 7.12
N SER A 110 7.33 4.66 7.26
CA SER A 110 7.11 3.92 8.51
C SER A 110 7.18 2.40 8.37
N SER A 111 7.20 1.89 7.13
CA SER A 111 7.33 0.47 6.84
C SER A 111 8.23 0.22 5.63
N GLU A 112 8.59 -1.04 5.38
CA GLU A 112 9.40 -1.46 4.23
C GLU A 112 8.60 -1.53 2.91
N LYS A 113 7.42 -0.92 2.86
CA LYS A 113 6.58 -0.90 1.65
C LYS A 113 7.13 0.11 0.66
N SER A 114 7.43 -0.38 -0.54
CA SER A 114 7.98 0.41 -1.65
C SER A 114 7.42 -0.10 -2.97
N VAL A 115 7.12 0.82 -3.88
CA VAL A 115 6.75 0.52 -5.27
C VAL A 115 7.54 1.43 -6.19
N SER A 116 8.17 0.82 -7.19
CA SER A 116 8.88 1.51 -8.25
C SER A 116 8.08 1.44 -9.54
N VAL A 117 7.85 2.58 -10.19
CA VAL A 117 7.21 2.68 -11.51
C VAL A 117 8.18 3.29 -12.50
N THR A 118 8.41 2.64 -13.64
CA THR A 118 9.35 3.14 -14.66
C THR A 118 8.65 4.03 -15.68
N ILE A 119 9.32 5.10 -16.09
CA ILE A 119 8.93 5.98 -17.20
C ILE A 119 9.85 5.67 -18.38
N ASN A 120 9.45 4.69 -19.19
CA ASN A 120 10.27 4.23 -20.31
C ASN A 120 10.21 5.22 -21.48
N GLY A 121 11.38 5.61 -21.99
CA GLY A 121 11.51 6.33 -23.28
C GLY A 121 11.48 7.87 -23.22
N ILE A 122 10.90 8.48 -22.18
CA ILE A 122 10.84 9.96 -22.03
C ILE A 122 11.98 10.48 -21.16
N ALA A 123 12.44 9.68 -20.20
CA ALA A 123 13.52 9.97 -19.25
C ALA A 123 14.77 10.64 -19.88
N SER A 124 15.17 10.16 -21.06
CA SER A 124 16.35 10.66 -21.78
C SER A 124 16.18 12.08 -22.34
N SER A 125 14.95 12.48 -22.63
CA SER A 125 14.61 13.77 -23.26
C SER A 125 14.12 14.81 -22.25
N MET A 126 13.38 14.36 -21.23
CA MET A 126 12.82 15.22 -20.19
C MET A 126 12.96 14.52 -18.83
N PRO A 127 14.15 14.56 -18.22
CA PRO A 127 14.36 13.95 -16.91
C PRO A 127 13.61 14.74 -15.83
N ILE A 128 12.87 14.03 -14.99
CA ILE A 128 12.30 14.50 -13.74
C ILE A 128 13.18 14.06 -12.56
N THR A 129 13.47 15.01 -11.68
CA THR A 129 14.16 14.72 -10.42
C THR A 129 13.46 15.45 -9.28
N GLY A 130 13.54 14.87 -8.09
CA GLY A 130 13.06 15.52 -6.88
C GLY A 130 12.33 14.57 -5.95
N THR A 131 11.94 15.13 -4.81
CA THR A 131 11.28 14.39 -3.74
C THR A 131 10.04 15.13 -3.27
N ALA A 132 8.93 14.41 -3.14
CA ALA A 132 7.70 14.92 -2.54
C ALA A 132 7.35 14.11 -1.29
N TYR A 133 6.93 14.81 -0.23
CA TYR A 133 6.55 14.21 1.05
C TYR A 133 5.04 14.33 1.23
N SER A 134 4.34 13.21 1.37
CA SER A 134 2.87 13.20 1.53
C SER A 134 2.42 13.90 2.83
N SER A 135 3.28 13.96 3.85
CA SER A 135 3.01 14.58 5.14
C SER A 135 2.93 16.11 5.10
N ASN A 136 3.51 16.74 4.08
CA ASN A 136 3.66 18.20 4.05
C ASN A 136 2.46 18.90 3.40
N SER A 137 1.86 18.26 2.39
CA SER A 137 0.74 18.78 1.62
C SER A 137 0.02 17.63 0.92
N THR A 138 -1.25 17.84 0.55
CA THR A 138 -1.97 16.93 -0.39
C THR A 138 -1.86 17.39 -1.83
N THR A 139 -1.26 18.56 -2.05
CA THR A 139 -1.11 19.22 -3.33
C THR A 139 0.37 19.43 -3.60
N HIS A 140 0.83 18.98 -4.75
CA HIS A 140 2.22 19.04 -5.20
C HIS A 140 2.29 19.54 -6.62
N MET A 141 3.50 19.90 -7.06
CA MET A 141 3.73 20.49 -8.36
C MET A 141 4.89 19.79 -9.06
N ILE A 142 4.74 19.60 -10.38
CA ILE A 142 5.85 19.28 -11.27
C ILE A 142 6.04 20.49 -12.18
N SER A 143 7.27 20.98 -12.27
CA SER A 143 7.63 22.07 -13.16
C SER A 143 8.61 21.59 -14.22
N TYR A 144 8.42 22.12 -15.43
CA TYR A 144 9.32 21.97 -16.56
C TYR A 144 9.86 23.34 -16.96
N HIS A 145 11.15 23.38 -17.23
CA HIS A 145 11.84 24.55 -17.78
C HIS A 145 12.64 24.09 -19.00
N SER A 146 12.41 24.73 -20.15
CA SER A 146 13.27 24.51 -21.31
C SER A 146 14.71 24.91 -20.95
N LYS A 147 15.69 24.13 -21.41
CA LYS A 147 17.09 24.56 -21.33
C LYS A 147 17.30 25.68 -22.35
N ASP A 148 17.88 26.79 -21.91
CA ASP A 148 18.31 27.91 -22.76
C ASP A 148 19.21 27.44 -23.92
#